data_AF-A0A7C0UZR3-F1
#
_entry.id   AF-A0A7C0UZR3-F1
#
_cell.length_a   1.000
_cell.length_b   1.000
_cell.length_c   1.000
_cell.angle_alpha   90.00
_cell.angle_beta   90.00
_cell.angle_gamma   90.00
#
_symmetry.space_group_name_H-M   'P 1'
#
loop_
_entity.id
_entity.type
_entity.pdbx_description
1 polymer ?
#
loop_
_entity_poly.entity_id
_entity_poly.type
_entity_poly.pdbx_seq_one_letter_code
_entity_poly.pdbx_strand_id
1 'polypeptide(L)'
;MTEENKIFANKRIGILGKGGSGKSTITVLLAKALRNYGYQVCVLDADSTNVGIHQALGFKNPSVSLIDYFGGPIFSGGKVSCPVDDPTPLP
;
A
#
# COMPACT_ATOMS: atom_id res chain seq x y z
N MET A 1 -11.77 -16.09 22.30
CA MET A 1 -12.69 -15.20 21.56
C MET A 1 -12.04 -14.90 20.23
N THR A 2 -12.55 -15.51 19.16
CA THR A 2 -12.09 -15.25 17.79
C THR A 2 -12.66 -13.90 17.37
N GLU A 3 -11.84 -12.86 17.31
CA GLU A 3 -12.28 -11.59 16.74
C GLU A 3 -12.53 -11.78 15.24
N GLU A 4 -13.82 -11.73 14.84
CA GLU A 4 -14.18 -11.60 13.44
C GLU A 4 -13.59 -10.29 12.92
N ASN A 5 -12.57 -10.40 12.07
CA ASN A 5 -11.99 -9.27 11.36
C ASN A 5 -13.10 -8.50 10.62
N LYS A 6 -13.32 -7.25 11.02
CA LYS A 6 -14.29 -6.39 10.34
C LYS A 6 -13.75 -6.05 8.96
N ILE A 7 -14.49 -6.43 7.93
CA ILE A 7 -14.17 -6.05 6.55
C ILE A 7 -14.73 -4.65 6.32
N PHE A 8 -13.87 -3.69 5.99
CA PHE A 8 -14.29 -2.37 5.55
C PHE A 8 -14.73 -2.45 4.08
N ALA A 9 -15.84 -3.16 3.84
CA ALA A 9 -16.22 -3.62 2.51
C ALA A 9 -16.30 -2.47 1.49
N ASN A 10 -15.55 -2.62 0.39
CA ASN A 10 -15.56 -1.78 -0.80
C ASN A 10 -15.26 -0.28 -0.60
N LYS A 11 -14.57 0.10 0.47
CA LYS A 11 -14.15 1.50 0.69
C LYS A 11 -12.64 1.66 0.51
N ARG A 12 -12.26 2.54 -0.42
CA ARG A 12 -10.87 2.97 -0.67
C ARG A 12 -10.75 4.43 -0.26
N ILE A 13 -9.68 4.79 0.44
CA ILE A 13 -9.45 6.16 0.91
C ILE A 13 -8.18 6.68 0.22
N GLY A 14 -8.31 7.74 -0.56
CA GLY A 14 -7.18 8.47 -1.13
C GLY A 14 -6.78 9.64 -0.24
N ILE A 15 -5.49 9.76 0.07
CA ILE A 15 -4.94 10.88 0.86
C ILE A 15 -4.04 11.71 -0.06
N LEU A 16 -4.49 12.93 -0.39
CA LEU A 16 -3.83 13.83 -1.35
C LEU A 16 -3.58 15.21 -0.70
N GLY A 17 -2.63 15.97 -1.26
CA GLY A 17 -2.24 17.29 -0.73
C GLY A 17 -0.80 17.68 -1.04
N LYS A 18 -0.43 18.93 -0.73
CA LYS A 18 0.89 19.50 -0.99
C LYS A 18 2.03 18.75 -0.27
N GLY A 19 3.27 18.97 -0.71
CA GLY A 19 4.46 18.51 0.02
C GLY A 19 4.46 19.04 1.46
N GLY A 20 4.88 18.21 2.43
CA GLY A 20 4.94 18.60 3.84
C GLY A 20 3.61 18.69 4.60
N SER A 21 2.46 18.43 3.96
CA SER A 21 1.14 18.56 4.61
C SER A 21 0.77 17.44 5.59
N GLY A 22 1.68 16.53 5.91
CA GLY A 22 1.44 15.43 6.87
C GLY A 22 0.67 14.22 6.33
N LYS A 23 0.58 14.04 5.01
CA LYS A 23 -0.14 12.91 4.36
C LYS A 23 0.29 11.55 4.90
N SER A 24 1.59 11.24 4.85
CA SER A 24 2.11 9.96 5.33
C SER A 24 1.85 9.76 6.82
N THR A 25 1.93 10.83 7.62
CA THR A 25 1.62 10.80 9.06
C THR A 25 0.16 10.41 9.30
N ILE A 26 -0.79 11.07 8.64
CA ILE A 26 -2.22 10.75 8.81
C ILE A 26 -2.55 9.35 8.27
N THR A 27 -1.92 8.90 7.18
CA THR A 27 -2.05 7.53 6.66
C THR A 27 -1.67 6.50 7.73
N VAL A 28 -0.51 6.65 8.37
CA VAL A 28 -0.03 5.73 9.41
C VAL A 28 -0.95 5.72 10.63
N LEU A 29 -1.36 6.90 11.11
CA LEU A 29 -2.25 7.01 12.27
C LEU A 29 -3.63 6.41 11.98
N LEU A 30 -4.19 6.67 10.79
CA LEU A 30 -5.45 6.11 10.35
C LEU A 30 -5.39 4.58 10.26
N ALA A 31 -4.31 4.04 9.68
CA ALA A 31 -4.12 2.61 9.56
C ALA A 31 -4.05 1.93 10.95
N LYS A 32 -3.29 2.50 11.89
CA LYS A 32 -3.21 2.01 13.27
C LYS A 32 -4.56 2.07 13.98
N ALA A 33 -5.28 3.18 13.84
CA ALA A 33 -6.61 3.33 14.43
C ALA A 33 -7.58 2.27 13.89
N LEU A 34 -7.66 2.09 12.56
CA LEU A 34 -8.53 1.09 11.95
C LEU A 34 -8.16 -0.34 12.38
N ARG A 35 -6.86 -0.66 12.46
CA ARG A 35 -6.40 -1.95 13.01
C ARG A 35 -6.86 -2.16 14.46
N ASN A 36 -6.75 -1.13 15.31
CA ASN A 36 -7.21 -1.18 16.70
C ASN A 36 -8.73 -1.36 16.84
N TYR A 37 -9.52 -0.93 15.85
CA TYR A 37 -10.97 -1.15 15.79
C TYR A 37 -11.37 -2.51 15.20
N GLY A 38 -10.41 -3.39 14.93
CA GLY A 38 -10.64 -4.74 14.40
C GLY A 38 -10.79 -4.82 12.88
N TYR A 39 -10.42 -3.77 12.13
CA TYR A 39 -10.48 -3.81 10.67
C TYR A 39 -9.24 -4.47 10.05
N GLN A 40 -9.44 -5.14 8.91
CA GLN A 40 -8.33 -5.43 7.99
C GLN A 40 -7.96 -4.18 7.21
N VAL A 41 -6.67 -3.85 7.19
CA VAL A 41 -6.16 -2.62 6.58
C VAL A 41 -5.00 -2.96 5.66
N CYS A 42 -5.04 -2.43 4.44
CA CYS A 42 -3.94 -2.42 3.50
C CYS A 42 -3.54 -0.95 3.26
N VAL A 43 -2.24 -0.65 3.36
CA VAL A 43 -1.69 0.67 3.01
C VAL A 43 -0.96 0.52 1.69
N LEU A 44 -1.36 1.29 0.69
CA LEU A 44 -0.69 1.40 -0.59
C LEU A 44 0.01 2.75 -0.65
N ASP A 45 1.35 2.74 -0.64
CA ASP A 45 2.13 3.96 -0.85
C ASP A 45 2.33 4.19 -2.34
N ALA A 46 1.73 5.28 -2.84
CA ALA A 46 1.87 5.71 -4.23
C ALA A 46 2.99 6.74 -4.42
N ASP A 47 3.65 7.18 -3.35
CA ASP A 47 4.75 8.13 -3.38
C ASP A 47 6.09 7.39 -3.27
N SER A 48 6.80 7.27 -4.39
CA SER A 48 8.08 6.55 -4.46
C SER A 48 9.21 7.22 -3.67
N THR A 49 9.03 8.46 -3.21
CA THR A 49 10.04 9.21 -2.45
C THR A 49 10.04 8.89 -0.96
N ASN A 50 9.03 8.16 -0.48
CA ASN A 50 8.80 7.93 0.94
C ASN A 50 9.67 6.79 1.48
N VAL A 51 10.73 7.12 2.21
CA VAL A 51 11.66 6.13 2.79
C VAL A 51 11.25 5.61 4.17
N GLY A 52 10.37 6.32 4.91
CA GLY A 52 10.14 6.07 6.34
C GLY A 52 8.83 5.39 6.73
N ILE A 53 7.88 5.22 5.79
CA ILE A 53 6.53 4.77 6.14
C ILE A 53 6.49 3.35 6.72
N HIS A 54 7.35 2.44 6.22
CA HIS A 54 7.41 1.06 6.69
C HIS A 54 7.81 1.00 8.18
N GLN A 55 8.78 1.82 8.61
CA GLN A 55 9.18 1.94 10.01
C GLN A 55 8.05 2.54 10.86
N ALA A 56 7.37 3.57 10.35
CA ALA A 56 6.26 4.21 11.04
C ALA A 56 5.07 3.25 11.24
N LEU A 57 4.87 2.30 10.32
CA LEU A 57 3.90 1.19 10.41
C LEU A 57 4.37 0.03 11.32
N GLY A 58 5.64 0.02 11.75
CA GLY A 58 6.20 -0.99 12.64
C GLY A 58 6.88 -2.18 11.93
N PHE A 59 7.13 -2.09 10.63
CA PHE A 59 7.87 -3.11 9.90
C PHE A 59 9.38 -2.95 10.09
N LYS A 60 10.08 -4.06 10.34
CA LYS A 60 11.54 -4.07 10.53
C LYS A 60 12.32 -3.81 9.23
N ASN A 61 11.81 -4.30 8.12
CA ASN A 61 12.39 -4.15 6.79
C ASN A 61 11.35 -3.55 5.85
N PRO A 62 11.76 -2.76 4.84
CA PRO A 62 10.84 -2.34 3.79
C PRO A 62 10.35 -3.56 3.00
N SER A 63 9.11 -3.50 2.53
CA SER A 63 8.62 -4.43 1.50
C SER A 63 9.31 -4.13 0.17
N VAL A 64 9.38 -5.14 -0.71
CA VAL A 64 9.76 -4.92 -2.11
C VAL A 64 8.84 -3.83 -2.68
N SER A 65 9.42 -2.81 -3.31
CA SER A 65 8.62 -1.73 -3.89
C SER A 65 7.79 -2.27 -5.05
N LEU A 66 6.63 -1.66 -5.33
CA LEU A 66 5.84 -2.06 -6.50
C LEU A 66 6.61 -1.84 -7.81
N ILE A 67 7.48 -0.82 -7.85
CA ILE A 67 8.36 -0.55 -8.99
C ILE A 67 9.28 -1.74 -9.23
N ASP A 68 9.98 -2.21 -8.20
CA ASP A 68 10.89 -3.35 -8.31
C ASP A 68 10.12 -4.65 -8.61
N TYR A 69 8.96 -4.83 -7.99
CA TYR A 69 8.08 -5.97 -8.24
C TYR A 69 7.63 -6.06 -9.71
N PHE A 70 7.41 -4.92 -10.37
CA PHE A 70 7.03 -4.83 -11.77
C PHE A 70 8.21 -4.65 -12.74
N GLY A 71 9.44 -4.97 -12.32
CA GLY A 71 10.61 -5.01 -13.23
C GLY A 71 11.51 -3.79 -13.18
N GLY A 72 11.36 -2.93 -12.18
CA GLY A 72 12.24 -1.80 -11.91
C GLY A 72 11.98 -0.56 -12.77
N PRO A 73 12.75 0.53 -12.56
CA PRO A 73 12.59 1.78 -13.31
C PRO A 73 13.07 1.68 -14.77
N ILE A 74 13.96 0.72 -15.05
CA ILE A 74 14.44 0.39 -16.40
C ILE A 74 14.30 -1.12 -16.55
N PHE A 75 13.42 -1.54 -17.45
CA PHE A 75 13.20 -2.95 -17.72
C PHE A 75 14.49 -3.57 -18.27
N SER A 76 15.05 -4.54 -17.53
CA SER A 76 16.33 -5.20 -17.82
C SER A 76 16.17 -6.68 -18.16
N GLY A 77 14.93 -7.13 -18.39
CA GLY A 77 14.57 -8.55 -18.54
C GLY A 77 14.27 -9.20 -17.19
N GLY A 78 13.24 -10.05 -17.13
CA GLY A 78 12.69 -10.58 -15.87
C GLY A 78 11.17 -10.50 -15.84
N LYS A 79 10.53 -10.89 -14.74
CA LYS A 79 9.07 -11.09 -14.73
C LYS A 79 8.30 -9.75 -14.72
N VAL A 80 7.58 -9.52 -15.82
CA VAL A 80 6.43 -8.62 -15.94
C VAL A 80 5.31 -9.47 -16.56
N SER A 81 4.16 -9.59 -15.89
CA SER A 81 2.95 -10.14 -16.52
C SER A 81 1.69 -9.54 -15.91
N CYS A 82 1.68 -8.21 -15.75
CA CYS A 82 0.44 -7.53 -16.06
C CYS A 82 0.22 -7.71 -17.56
N PRO A 83 -0.94 -8.22 -18.00
CA PRO A 83 -1.24 -8.28 -19.41
C PRO A 83 -1.38 -6.83 -19.89
N VAL A 84 -0.36 -6.31 -20.57
CA VAL A 84 -0.57 -5.11 -21.39
C VAL A 84 -1.27 -5.51 -22.71
N ASP A 85 -1.42 -6.81 -22.99
CA ASP A 85 -2.04 -7.35 -24.22
C ASP A 85 -3.21 -8.33 -24.03
N ASP A 86 -3.64 -8.67 -22.80
CA ASP A 86 -4.84 -9.50 -22.55
C ASP A 86 -5.93 -8.66 -21.85
N PRO A 87 -7.02 -8.31 -22.55
CA PRO A 87 -8.12 -7.51 -22.00
C PRO A 87 -9.01 -8.29 -21.02
N THR A 88 -8.70 -9.56 -20.71
CA THR A 88 -9.53 -10.39 -19.83
C THR A 88 -9.42 -9.92 -18.37
N PRO A 89 -10.54 -9.59 -17.72
CA PRO A 89 -10.56 -9.27 -16.29
C PRO A 89 -10.12 -10.48 -15.45
N LEU A 90 -9.29 -10.25 -14.42
CA LEU A 90 -8.96 -11.29 -13.45
C LEU A 90 -10.23 -11.72 -12.66
N PRO A 91 -10.38 -13.02 -12.34
CA PRO A 91 -11.56 -13.57 -11.65
C PRO A 91 -11.73 -13.05 -10.22
#